data_AF-X1F673-F1
#
_entry.id   AF-X1F673-F1
#
_cell.length_a   1.000
_cell.length_b   1.000
_cell.length_c   1.000
_cell.angle_alpha   90.00
_cell.angle_beta   90.00
_cell.angle_gamma   90.00
#
_symmetry.space_group_name_H-M   'P 1'
#
loop_
_entity.id
_entity.type
_entity.pdbx_description
1 polymer ?
#
loop_
_entity_poly.entity_id
_entity_poly.type
_entity_poly.pdbx_seq_one_letter_code
_entity_poly.pdbx_strand_id
1 'polypeptide(L)'
;MERLDGDFALCLATDNELILARDSVGLRPLFYGYKDGALYFASEMKALLGLCAEVLELPPGHVYTQQQGLRPFKSPQYSVPEFDSPEEAARILAE
;
A
#
# COMPACT_ATOMS: atom_id res chain seq x y z
N MET A 1 -3.17 9.67 -5.79
CA MET A 1 -2.50 9.27 -4.54
C MET A 1 -1.85 10.41 -3.79
N GLU A 2 -1.32 11.44 -4.44
CA GLU A 2 -0.67 12.59 -3.78
C GLU A 2 -1.53 13.34 -2.74
N ARG A 3 -2.85 13.17 -2.75
CA ARG A 3 -3.81 13.77 -1.81
C ARG A 3 -4.30 12.82 -0.71
N LEU A 4 -3.92 11.55 -0.78
CA LEU A 4 -4.26 10.55 0.24
C LEU A 4 -3.08 10.48 1.21
N ASP A 5 -3.30 11.04 2.39
CA ASP A 5 -2.36 11.04 3.51
C ASP A 5 -2.89 10.11 4.60
N GLY A 6 -2.03 9.23 5.12
CA GLY A 6 -2.39 8.22 6.11
C GLY A 6 -1.98 6.78 5.75
N ASP A 7 -2.27 5.84 6.65
CA ASP A 7 -2.01 4.42 6.46
C ASP A 7 -3.17 3.76 5.69
N PHE A 8 -2.87 3.11 4.57
CA PHE A 8 -3.90 2.43 3.79
C PHE A 8 -3.39 1.24 2.98
N ALA A 9 -4.23 0.22 2.95
CA ALA A 9 -4.17 -0.91 2.04
C ALA A 9 -5.60 -1.10 1.50
N LEU A 10 -5.84 -0.73 0.25
CA LEU A 10 -7.20 -0.61 -0.29
C LEU A 10 -7.37 -1.30 -1.64
N CYS A 11 -8.62 -1.62 -1.93
CA CYS A 11 -9.08 -2.12 -3.23
C CYS A 11 -10.26 -1.27 -3.69
N LEU A 12 -10.21 -0.71 -4.89
CA LEU A 12 -11.37 -0.11 -5.56
C LEU A 12 -11.89 -1.07 -6.62
N ALA A 13 -13.18 -1.39 -6.52
CA ALA A 13 -13.90 -2.07 -7.59
C ALA A 13 -14.66 -1.03 -8.41
N THR A 14 -14.46 -1.07 -9.71
CA THR A 14 -15.22 -0.31 -10.70
C THR A 14 -15.99 -1.28 -11.59
N ASP A 15 -16.81 -0.77 -12.50
CA ASP A 15 -17.53 -1.63 -13.46
C ASP A 15 -16.58 -2.44 -14.37
N ASN A 16 -15.34 -1.97 -14.55
CA ASN A 16 -14.43 -2.49 -15.57
C ASN A 16 -13.12 -3.08 -15.02
N GLU A 17 -12.75 -2.76 -13.77
CA GLU A 17 -11.48 -3.23 -13.19
C GLU A 17 -11.46 -3.20 -11.66
N LEU A 18 -10.54 -4.00 -11.11
CA LEU A 18 -10.08 -3.93 -9.73
C LEU A 18 -8.74 -3.19 -9.68
N ILE A 19 -8.65 -2.23 -8.77
CA ILE A 19 -7.45 -1.42 -8.52
C ILE A 19 -7.01 -1.65 -7.07
N LEU A 20 -5.79 -2.13 -6.88
CA LEU A 20 -5.18 -2.28 -5.56
C LEU A 20 -4.21 -1.12 -5.32
N ALA A 21 -4.17 -0.60 -4.10
CA ALA A 21 -3.19 0.42 -3.74
C ALA A 21 -2.74 0.32 -2.29
N ARG A 22 -1.47 0.63 -2.06
CA ARG A 22 -0.86 0.65 -0.73
C ARG A 22 -0.14 1.97 -0.49
N ASP A 23 -0.24 2.48 0.73
CA ASP A 23 0.40 3.73 1.13
C ASP A 23 1.92 3.70 0.94
N SER A 24 2.53 4.89 0.97
CA SER A 24 3.95 5.09 0.65
C SER A 24 4.91 4.39 1.60
N VAL A 25 4.50 4.22 2.86
CA VAL A 25 5.29 3.56 3.91
C VAL A 25 5.00 2.07 3.95
N GLY A 26 3.75 1.69 3.65
CA GLY A 26 3.24 0.33 3.65
C GLY A 26 2.99 -0.22 5.04
N LEU A 27 2.50 0.61 5.97
CA LEU A 27 2.24 0.19 7.35
C LEU A 27 1.24 -0.98 7.43
N ARG A 28 0.23 -0.96 6.55
CA ARG A 28 -0.72 -2.06 6.39
C ARG A 28 -0.31 -2.94 5.20
N PRO A 29 -0.20 -4.27 5.38
CA PRO A 29 0.10 -5.17 4.29
C PRO A 29 -1.07 -5.35 3.32
N LEU A 30 -0.74 -5.63 2.06
CA LEU A 30 -1.68 -6.01 1.02
C LEU A 30 -1.02 -7.03 0.10
N PHE A 31 -1.68 -8.16 -0.10
CA PHE A 31 -1.21 -9.25 -0.95
C PHE A 31 -2.21 -9.52 -2.06
N TYR A 32 -1.72 -10.00 -3.20
CA TYR A 32 -2.55 -10.41 -4.31
C TYR A 32 -1.98 -11.62 -5.03
N GLY A 33 -2.82 -12.32 -5.76
CA GLY A 33 -2.44 -13.49 -6.55
C GLY A 33 -3.52 -13.82 -7.57
N TYR A 34 -3.21 -14.80 -8.42
CA TYR A 34 -4.12 -15.25 -9.47
C TYR A 34 -4.51 -16.71 -9.29
N LYS A 35 -5.78 -17.00 -9.59
CA LYS A 35 -6.31 -18.36 -9.75
C LYS A 35 -7.32 -18.35 -10.89
N ASP A 36 -7.16 -19.25 -11.85
CA ASP A 36 -8.09 -19.43 -12.98
C ASP A 36 -8.41 -18.11 -13.73
N GLY A 37 -7.42 -17.22 -13.84
CA GLY A 37 -7.55 -15.90 -14.48
C GLY A 37 -8.21 -14.81 -13.62
N ALA A 38 -8.73 -15.15 -12.44
CA ALA A 38 -9.29 -14.20 -11.49
C ALA A 38 -8.22 -13.66 -10.52
N LEU A 39 -8.28 -12.35 -10.26
CA LEU A 39 -7.45 -11.66 -9.28
C LEU A 39 -8.06 -11.86 -7.88
N TYR A 40 -7.24 -12.34 -6.95
CA TYR A 40 -7.55 -12.42 -5.53
C TYR A 40 -6.63 -11.51 -4.74
N PHE A 41 -7.12 -10.92 -3.65
CA PHE A 41 -6.35 -10.05 -2.78
C PHE A 41 -6.79 -10.19 -1.33
N ALA A 42 -5.89 -9.91 -0.40
CA ALA A 42 -6.15 -9.93 1.03
C ALA A 42 -5.12 -9.09 1.79
N SER A 43 -5.46 -8.61 2.98
CA SER A 43 -4.53 -7.95 3.89
C SER A 43 -3.54 -8.94 4.54
N GLU A 44 -3.84 -10.24 4.53
CA GLU A 44 -2.98 -11.28 5.09
C GLU A 44 -2.68 -12.38 4.06
N MET A 45 -1.39 -12.69 3.87
CA MET A 45 -0.94 -13.70 2.91
C MET A 45 -1.59 -15.07 3.13
N LYS A 46 -1.81 -15.47 4.39
CA LYS A 46 -2.40 -16.77 4.74
C LYS A 46 -3.81 -16.98 4.15
N ALA A 47 -4.54 -15.91 3.85
CA ALA A 47 -5.86 -16.00 3.23
C ALA A 47 -5.79 -16.46 1.76
N LEU A 48 -4.61 -16.34 1.13
CA LEU A 48 -4.37 -16.67 -0.28
C LEU A 48 -3.54 -17.95 -0.46
N LEU A 49 -2.91 -18.45 0.60
CA LEU A 49 -2.10 -19.67 0.55
C LEU A 49 -2.98 -20.88 0.18
N GLY A 50 -2.54 -21.65 -0.81
CA GLY A 50 -3.27 -22.80 -1.35
C GLY A 50 -4.45 -22.43 -2.25
N LEU A 51 -4.84 -21.14 -2.30
CA LEU A 51 -5.81 -20.63 -3.26
C LEU A 51 -5.12 -20.20 -4.55
N CYS A 52 -4.08 -19.36 -4.44
CA CYS A 52 -3.28 -18.89 -5.56
C CYS A 52 -2.01 -19.74 -5.72
N ALA A 53 -1.57 -19.94 -6.96
CA ALA A 53 -0.30 -20.62 -7.25
C ALA A 53 0.92 -19.79 -6.79
N GLU A 54 0.79 -18.46 -6.91
CA GLU A 54 1.76 -17.48 -6.45
C GLU A 54 1.02 -16.36 -5.71
N VAL A 55 1.61 -15.90 -4.60
CA VAL A 55 1.10 -14.78 -3.80
C VAL A 55 2.19 -13.73 -3.72
N LEU A 56 1.88 -12.52 -4.17
CA LEU A 56 2.77 -11.38 -4.21
C LEU A 56 2.32 -10.33 -3.19
N GLU A 57 3.28 -9.69 -2.54
CA GLU A 57 3.03 -8.49 -1.74
C GLU A 57 2.94 -7.28 -2.69
N LEU A 58 1.91 -6.44 -2.51
CA LEU A 58 1.85 -5.15 -3.18
C LEU A 58 2.86 -4.21 -2.51
N PRO A 59 3.91 -3.72 -3.21
CA PRO A 59 4.93 -2.91 -2.57
C PRO A 59 4.37 -1.57 -2.05
N PRO A 60 4.98 -0.99 -1.00
CA PRO A 60 4.65 0.36 -0.55
C PRO A 60 4.76 1.38 -1.68
N GLY A 61 3.86 2.36 -1.72
CA GLY A 61 3.88 3.42 -2.73
C GLY A 61 3.49 2.97 -4.14
N HIS A 62 2.83 1.82 -4.27
CA HIS A 62 2.41 1.27 -5.56
C HIS A 62 0.90 1.09 -5.68
N VAL A 63 0.45 1.19 -6.93
CA VAL A 63 -0.88 0.80 -7.41
C VAL A 63 -0.71 -0.39 -8.33
N TYR A 64 -1.67 -1.30 -8.31
CA TYR A 64 -1.76 -2.40 -9.25
C TYR A 64 -3.12 -2.41 -9.93
N THR A 65 -3.14 -2.56 -11.26
CA THR A 65 -4.36 -2.83 -12.04
C THR A 65 -4.13 -3.98 -13.00
N GLN A 66 -5.20 -4.67 -13.39
CA GLN A 66 -5.12 -5.74 -14.39
C GLN A 66 -4.64 -5.24 -15.77
N GLN A 67 -4.88 -3.96 -16.07
CA GLN A 67 -4.57 -3.36 -17.37
C GLN A 67 -3.13 -2.84 -17.45
N GLN A 68 -2.62 -2.27 -16.36
CA GLN A 68 -1.33 -1.58 -16.34
C GLN A 68 -0.26 -2.31 -15.53
N GLY A 69 -0.64 -3.38 -14.82
CA GLY A 69 0.21 -4.05 -13.87
C GLY A 69 0.58 -3.16 -12.70
N LEU A 70 1.76 -3.41 -12.14
CA LEU A 70 2.28 -2.70 -10.99
C LEU A 70 2.91 -1.36 -11.40
N ARG A 71 2.54 -0.27 -10.74
CA ARG A 71 3.14 1.06 -10.96
C ARG A 71 3.35 1.84 -9.66
N PRO A 72 4.48 2.56 -9.52
CA PRO A 72 4.67 3.47 -8.40
C PRO A 72 3.78 4.70 -8.54
N PHE A 73 3.45 5.34 -7.43
CA PHE A 73 2.86 6.67 -7.41
C PHE A 73 3.73 7.65 -6.63
N LYS A 74 3.60 8.93 -6.95
CA LYS A 74 4.30 9.99 -6.23
C LYS A 74 3.69 10.13 -4.83
N SER A 75 4.54 9.97 -3.83
CA SER A 75 4.18 10.15 -2.43
C SER A 75 4.42 11.60 -1.99
N PRO A 76 3.67 12.10 -1.01
CA PRO A 76 4.02 13.37 -0.37
C PRO A 76 5.44 13.27 0.19
N GLN A 77 6.22 14.34 0.03
CA GLN A 77 7.50 14.48 0.70
C GLN A 77 7.28 15.25 2.00
N TYR A 78 7.69 14.67 3.12
CA TYR A 78 7.63 15.30 4.43
C TYR A 78 9.01 15.84 4.78
N SER A 79 9.07 17.06 5.32
CA SER A 79 10.28 17.59 5.94
C SER A 79 10.41 17.03 7.34
N VAL A 80 11.57 16.44 7.67
CA VAL A 80 11.89 16.08 9.05
C VAL A 80 12.51 17.32 9.70
N PRO A 81 11.92 17.87 10.77
CA PRO A 81 12.52 18.99 11.50
C PRO A 81 13.83 18.54 12.16
N GLU A 82 14.82 19.43 12.16
CA GLU A 82 16.06 19.22 12.91
C GLU A 82 15.79 19.38 14.42
N PHE A 83 16.52 18.62 15.24
CA PHE A 83 16.44 18.69 16.70
C PHE A 83 17.80 18.32 17.29
N ASP A 84 18.16 18.95 18.41
CA ASP A 84 19.46 18.75 19.07
C ASP A 84 19.38 17.76 20.25
N SER A 85 18.18 17.38 20.67
CA SER A 85 17.95 16.45 21.80
C SER A 85 16.64 15.67 21.71
N PRO A 86 16.54 14.49 22.36
CA PRO A 86 15.28 13.74 22.46
C PRO A 86 14.12 14.54 23.08
N GLU A 87 14.40 15.41 24.06
CA GLU A 87 13.41 16.28 24.71
C GLU A 87 12.86 17.37 23.76
N GLU A 88 13.69 17.83 22.83
CA GLU A 88 13.26 18.75 21.77
C GLU A 88 12.42 18.02 20.72
N ALA A 89 12.86 16.84 20.26
CA ALA A 89 12.08 16.00 19.35
C ALA A 89 10.68 15.67 19.93
N ALA A 90 10.60 15.35 21.23
CA ALA A 90 9.34 15.04 21.89
C ALA A 90 8.38 16.25 21.94
N ARG A 91 8.91 17.48 22.09
CA ARG A 91 8.11 18.71 22.02
C ARG A 91 7.60 18.98 20.61
N ILE A 92 8.45 18.80 19.60
CA ILE A 92 8.09 18.95 18.19
C ILE A 92 6.96 17.97 17.80
N LEU A 93 7.01 16.72 18.26
CA LEU A 93 5.99 15.71 17.96
C LEU A 93 4.67 15.90 18.74
N ALA A 94 4.66 16.74 19.77
CA ALA A 94 3.49 16.98 20.61
C ALA A 94 2.61 18.13 20.11
N GLU A 95 3.08 18.92 19.15
CA GLU A 95 2.31 19.97 18.44
C GLU A 95 1.52 19.39 17.25
#